data_AF-A0A117P5E5-F1
#
_entry.id   AF-A0A117P5E5-F1
#
_cell.length_a   1.000
_cell.length_b   1.000
_cell.length_c   1.000
_cell.angle_alpha   90.00
_cell.angle_beta   90.00
_cell.angle_gamma   90.00
#
_symmetry.space_group_name_H-M   'P 1'
#
loop_
_entity.id
_entity.type
_entity.pdbx_description
1 polymer ?
#
loop_
_entity_poly.entity_id
_entity_poly.type
_entity_poly.pdbx_seq_one_letter_code
_entity_poly.pdbx_strand_id
1 'polypeptide(L)'
;MAVLRSDNPRALVGELDDRLLLLSVEPPVCDRLTVPCATAVIEEGGSIDTAADLACQAAAFARLYGHTPLDARDVLPLVRLLKQGTERDEDFLCRSLGPLRGDPRHAHLLTTLRAYLRHGMSTAATARSLYLHRHTLDNRLRRIRQLTGLDLTHPLHRLRAEIALLLTIPNRPLSAGAEHGASHRVGAGGGAAVSCFQPVGLEARFG
;
A
#
# COMPACT_ATOMS: atom_id res chain seq x y z
N MET A 1 17.32 -4.66 -10.00
CA MET A 1 17.54 -3.30 -10.51
C MET A 1 16.53 -3.03 -11.62
N ALA A 2 15.36 -2.47 -11.30
CA ALA A 2 14.36 -2.12 -12.30
C ALA A 2 14.41 -0.60 -12.51
N VAL A 3 15.06 -0.17 -13.58
CA VAL A 3 15.09 1.25 -13.97
C VAL A 3 13.79 1.52 -14.71
N LEU A 4 12.83 2.16 -14.01
CA LEU A 4 11.53 2.61 -14.55
C LEU A 4 11.67 3.87 -15.44
N ARG A 5 12.69 3.94 -16.29
CA ARG A 5 12.90 5.09 -17.20
C ARG A 5 12.79 4.78 -18.69
N SER A 6 12.48 3.54 -19.11
CA SER A 6 12.74 3.16 -20.51
C SER A 6 11.63 3.52 -21.51
N ASP A 7 10.35 3.31 -21.21
CA ASP A 7 9.38 3.18 -22.31
C ASP A 7 8.41 4.36 -22.47
N ASN A 8 8.40 5.31 -21.53
CA ASN A 8 7.63 6.56 -21.66
C ASN A 8 8.50 7.79 -21.36
N PRO A 9 8.98 8.52 -22.38
CA PRO A 9 9.83 9.70 -22.19
C PRO A 9 9.12 10.88 -21.53
N ARG A 10 7.78 10.81 -21.38
CA ARG A 10 6.97 11.82 -20.69
C ARG A 10 6.64 11.44 -19.25
N ALA A 11 7.11 10.29 -18.77
CA ALA A 11 6.89 9.87 -17.40
C ALA A 11 7.87 10.58 -16.45
N LEU A 12 7.33 11.16 -15.38
CA LEU A 12 8.11 11.67 -14.26
C LEU A 12 8.16 10.59 -13.17
N VAL A 13 9.37 10.30 -12.68
CA VAL A 13 9.59 9.32 -11.62
C VAL A 13 10.16 10.03 -10.39
N GLY A 14 9.53 9.80 -9.24
CA GLY A 14 9.96 10.35 -7.95
C GLY A 14 9.94 9.28 -6.85
N GLU A 15 10.59 9.58 -5.73
CA GLU A 15 10.57 8.75 -4.52
C GLU A 15 9.91 9.53 -3.38
N LEU A 16 9.04 8.86 -2.61
CA LEU A 16 8.36 9.42 -1.45
C LEU A 16 8.11 8.33 -0.40
N ASP A 17 8.56 8.53 0.83
CA ASP A 17 8.32 7.61 1.97
C ASP A 17 8.65 6.13 1.59
N ASP A 18 9.83 5.89 0.99
CA ASP A 18 10.28 4.59 0.44
C ASP A 18 9.38 4.00 -0.67
N ARG A 19 8.64 4.86 -1.39
CA ARG A 19 7.76 4.47 -2.51
C ARG A 19 8.19 5.18 -3.78
N LEU A 20 8.26 4.43 -4.87
CA LEU A 20 8.42 4.99 -6.20
C LEU A 20 7.05 5.43 -6.74
N LEU A 21 6.96 6.70 -7.13
CA LEU A 21 5.82 7.28 -7.83
C LEU A 21 6.19 7.47 -9.30
N LEU A 22 5.28 7.06 -10.20
CA LEU A 22 5.39 7.31 -11.63
C LEU A 22 4.15 8.10 -12.07
N LEU A 23 4.40 9.30 -12.60
CA LEU A 23 3.39 10.19 -13.16
C LEU A 23 3.53 10.16 -14.67
N SER A 24 2.43 9.88 -15.37
CA SER A 24 2.44 9.75 -16.82
C SER A 24 1.10 10.18 -17.40
N VAL A 25 1.13 10.73 -18.62
CA VAL A 25 -0.06 11.09 -19.39
C VAL A 25 -0.64 9.87 -20.11
N GLU A 26 0.20 8.88 -20.41
CA GLU A 26 -0.22 7.61 -20.99
C GLU A 26 -0.15 6.51 -19.91
N PRO A 27 -1.14 5.60 -19.83
CA PRO A 27 -1.12 4.51 -18.87
C PRO A 27 0.18 3.70 -19.01
N PRO A 28 0.94 3.48 -17.93
CA PRO A 28 2.15 2.67 -18.02
C PRO A 28 1.78 1.23 -18.36
N VAL A 29 2.52 0.62 -19.29
CA VAL A 29 2.46 -0.82 -19.53
C VAL A 29 3.11 -1.52 -18.34
N CYS A 30 2.28 -2.04 -17.44
CA CYS A 30 2.70 -2.57 -16.14
C CYS A 30 3.16 -4.04 -16.18
N ASP A 31 3.24 -4.65 -17.36
CA ASP A 31 3.49 -6.08 -17.57
C ASP A 31 4.82 -6.56 -16.99
N ARG A 32 5.76 -5.64 -16.77
CA ARG A 32 7.09 -5.90 -16.20
C ARG A 32 7.21 -5.59 -14.71
N LEU A 33 6.17 -5.04 -14.09
CA LEU A 33 6.16 -4.74 -12.66
C LEU A 33 5.86 -6.02 -11.88
N THR A 34 6.90 -6.59 -11.29
CA THR A 34 6.80 -7.75 -10.38
C THR A 34 6.52 -7.34 -8.93
N VAL A 35 6.39 -6.04 -8.67
CA VAL A 35 6.12 -5.48 -7.35
C VAL A 35 4.66 -5.01 -7.24
N PRO A 36 3.98 -5.27 -6.11
CA PRO A 36 2.68 -4.68 -5.78
C PRO A 36 2.62 -3.18 -6.05
N CYS A 37 1.78 -2.77 -6.99
CA CYS A 37 1.64 -1.39 -7.45
C CYS A 37 0.18 -1.07 -7.75
N ALA A 38 -0.15 0.21 -7.73
CA ALA A 38 -1.48 0.71 -8.06
C ALA A 38 -1.37 2.01 -8.85
N THR A 39 -2.41 2.30 -9.63
CA THR A 39 -2.51 3.49 -10.48
C THR A 39 -3.68 4.36 -10.01
N ALA A 40 -3.55 5.67 -10.15
CA ALA A 40 -4.66 6.60 -9.96
C ALA A 40 -4.65 7.62 -11.11
N VAL A 41 -5.83 7.98 -11.59
CA VAL A 41 -6.00 8.96 -12.66
C VAL A 41 -6.23 10.34 -12.04
N ILE A 42 -5.56 11.36 -12.56
CA ILE A 42 -5.84 12.76 -12.24
C ILE A 42 -6.97 13.21 -13.16
N GLU A 43 -8.12 13.53 -12.58
CA GLU A 43 -9.24 14.10 -13.34
C GLU A 43 -8.98 15.58 -13.63
N GLU A 44 -9.72 16.14 -14.59
CA GLU A 44 -9.54 17.54 -15.00
C GLU A 44 -9.77 18.48 -13.80
N GLY A 45 -8.79 19.35 -13.51
CA GLY A 45 -8.78 20.20 -12.32
C GLY A 45 -8.39 19.49 -11.00
N GLY A 46 -8.02 18.21 -11.05
CA GLY A 46 -7.56 17.43 -9.90
C GLY A 46 -6.11 17.71 -9.49
N SER A 47 -5.78 17.42 -8.22
CA SER A 47 -4.42 17.57 -7.68
C SER A 47 -3.59 16.30 -7.83
N ILE A 48 -2.32 16.48 -8.21
CA ILE A 48 -1.29 15.42 -8.24
C ILE A 48 -1.14 14.77 -6.86
N ASP A 49 -1.12 15.57 -5.79
CA ASP A 49 -0.95 15.06 -4.43
C ASP A 49 -2.11 14.16 -4.04
N THR A 50 -3.33 14.55 -4.43
CA THR A 50 -4.51 13.70 -4.18
C THR A 50 -4.38 12.38 -4.94
N ALA A 51 -4.08 12.40 -6.24
CA ALA A 51 -3.95 11.18 -7.03
C ALA A 51 -2.81 10.27 -6.52
N ALA A 52 -1.67 10.85 -6.14
CA ALA A 52 -0.56 10.10 -5.57
C ALA A 52 -0.90 9.50 -4.20
N ASP A 53 -1.71 10.18 -3.37
CA ASP A 53 -2.26 9.62 -2.14
C ASP A 53 -3.17 8.42 -2.42
N LEU A 54 -4.02 8.54 -3.45
CA LEU A 54 -4.94 7.46 -3.85
C LEU A 54 -4.16 6.24 -4.31
N ALA A 55 -3.16 6.45 -5.19
CA ALA A 55 -2.29 5.40 -5.68
C ALA A 55 -1.50 4.76 -4.54
N CYS A 56 -0.99 5.55 -3.60
CA CYS A 56 -0.30 5.06 -2.41
C CYS A 56 -1.18 4.15 -1.53
N GLN A 57 -2.43 4.55 -1.30
CA GLN A 57 -3.39 3.77 -0.52
C GLN A 57 -3.76 2.47 -1.23
N ALA A 58 -4.06 2.54 -2.52
CA ALA A 58 -4.35 1.37 -3.34
C ALA A 58 -3.13 0.44 -3.47
N ALA A 59 -1.91 0.97 -3.53
CA ALA A 59 -0.69 0.16 -3.55
C ALA A 59 -0.46 -0.59 -2.24
N ALA A 60 -0.91 -0.05 -1.11
CA ALA A 60 -0.88 -0.77 0.16
C ALA A 60 -1.89 -1.93 0.20
N PHE A 61 -3.07 -1.75 -0.41
CA PHE A 61 -4.01 -2.86 -0.63
C PHE A 61 -3.41 -3.91 -1.56
N ALA A 62 -2.84 -3.49 -2.69
CA ALA A 62 -2.14 -4.35 -3.65
C ALA A 62 -1.06 -5.21 -2.96
N ARG A 63 -0.32 -4.65 -1.99
CA ARG A 63 0.69 -5.40 -1.20
C ARG A 63 0.09 -6.48 -0.31
N LEU A 64 -1.07 -6.23 0.29
CA LEU A 64 -1.74 -7.19 1.16
C LEU A 64 -2.32 -8.37 0.38
N TYR A 65 -2.82 -8.13 -0.82
CA TYR A 65 -3.54 -9.16 -1.60
C TYR A 65 -2.78 -9.65 -2.84
N GLY A 66 -1.61 -9.07 -3.15
CA GLY A 66 -0.74 -9.51 -4.23
C GLY A 66 -1.24 -9.17 -5.64
N HIS A 67 -2.09 -8.16 -5.79
CA HIS A 67 -2.62 -7.72 -7.10
C HIS A 67 -1.73 -6.64 -7.73
N THR A 68 -1.49 -6.72 -9.04
CA THR A 68 -0.62 -5.79 -9.81
C THR A 68 -1.01 -5.70 -11.29
N PRO A 69 -1.14 -4.49 -11.87
CA PRO A 69 -1.45 -3.24 -11.20
C PRO A 69 -2.91 -3.24 -10.71
N LEU A 70 -3.20 -2.44 -9.68
CA LEU A 70 -4.56 -2.23 -9.18
C LEU A 70 -5.01 -0.79 -9.47
N ASP A 71 -6.16 -0.58 -10.09
CA ASP A 71 -6.71 0.77 -10.22
C ASP A 71 -7.23 1.21 -8.83
N ALA A 72 -6.79 2.39 -8.38
CA ALA A 72 -7.28 2.97 -7.14
C ALA A 72 -8.81 3.12 -7.16
N ARG A 73 -9.44 3.33 -8.31
CA ARG A 73 -10.91 3.40 -8.46
C ARG A 73 -11.62 2.12 -8.03
N ASP A 74 -10.98 0.96 -8.16
CA ASP A 74 -11.60 -0.33 -7.83
C ASP A 74 -11.66 -0.59 -6.32
N VAL A 75 -10.71 -0.01 -5.57
CA VAL A 75 -10.46 -0.42 -4.18
C VAL A 75 -10.60 0.72 -3.19
N LEU A 76 -10.26 1.94 -3.59
CA LEU A 76 -10.30 3.09 -2.71
C LEU A 76 -11.71 3.42 -2.20
N PRO A 77 -12.80 3.32 -2.99
CA PRO A 77 -14.14 3.50 -2.45
C PRO A 77 -14.44 2.53 -1.29
N LEU A 78 -13.99 1.28 -1.39
CA LEU A 78 -14.13 0.28 -0.34
C LEU A 78 -13.30 0.63 0.89
N VAL A 79 -12.03 1.02 0.70
CA VAL A 79 -11.15 1.42 1.81
C VAL A 79 -11.68 2.66 2.53
N ARG A 80 -12.20 3.66 1.80
CA ARG A 80 -12.82 4.87 2.37
C ARG A 80 -14.12 4.57 3.10
N LEU A 81 -14.94 3.67 2.57
CA LEU A 81 -16.16 3.23 3.27
C LEU A 81 -15.82 2.57 4.61
N LEU A 82 -14.73 1.80 4.64
CA LEU A 82 -14.26 1.09 5.83
C LEU A 82 -13.52 1.99 6.82
N LYS A 83 -12.76 2.98 6.33
CA LYS A 83 -12.01 3.93 7.16
C LYS A 83 -12.84 5.17 7.43
N GLN A 84 -13.49 5.20 8.58
CA GLN A 84 -14.22 6.38 9.02
C GLN A 84 -13.30 7.40 9.72
N GLY A 85 -12.06 7.03 10.06
CA GLY A 85 -11.09 7.93 10.69
C GLY A 85 -11.46 8.25 12.14
N THR A 86 -12.09 7.31 12.85
CA THR A 86 -12.72 7.53 14.16
C THR A 86 -12.25 6.53 15.22
N GLU A 87 -12.73 6.71 16.47
CA GLU A 87 -12.65 5.72 17.55
C GLU A 87 -13.13 4.31 17.14
N ARG A 88 -14.08 4.22 16.20
CA ARG A 88 -14.62 2.93 15.73
C ARG A 88 -13.58 2.08 15.02
N ASP A 89 -12.67 2.72 14.28
CA ASP A 89 -11.61 2.02 13.53
C ASP A 89 -10.62 1.39 14.54
N GLU A 90 -10.19 2.15 15.55
CA GLU A 90 -9.29 1.64 16.59
C GLU A 90 -9.97 0.63 17.52
N ASP A 91 -11.25 0.81 17.85
CA ASP A 91 -12.05 -0.18 18.58
C ASP A 91 -12.11 -1.52 17.83
N PHE A 92 -12.38 -1.46 16.52
CA PHE A 92 -12.43 -2.64 15.67
C PHE A 92 -11.05 -3.30 15.57
N LEU A 93 -9.99 -2.50 15.43
CA LEU A 93 -8.61 -2.99 15.42
C LEU A 93 -8.22 -3.65 16.74
N CYS A 94 -8.56 -3.05 17.88
CA CYS A 94 -8.30 -3.62 19.20
C CYS A 94 -9.01 -4.95 19.39
N ARG A 95 -10.30 -5.04 19.03
CA ARG A 95 -11.08 -6.30 19.12
C ARG A 95 -10.58 -7.38 18.16
N SER A 96 -10.02 -6.99 17.01
CA SER A 96 -9.63 -7.93 15.96
C SER A 96 -8.18 -8.38 16.05
N LEU A 97 -7.25 -7.44 16.20
CA LEU A 97 -5.80 -7.64 16.14
C LEU A 97 -5.07 -7.09 17.37
N GLY A 98 -5.76 -6.53 18.36
CA GLY A 98 -5.17 -5.91 19.56
C GLY A 98 -4.09 -6.78 20.22
N PRO A 99 -4.35 -8.08 20.49
CA PRO A 99 -3.36 -8.99 21.06
C PRO A 99 -2.08 -9.16 20.23
N LEU A 100 -2.16 -8.98 18.90
CA LEU A 100 -1.00 -9.05 18.01
C LEU A 100 -0.30 -7.69 17.84
N ARG A 101 -1.04 -6.58 17.89
CA ARG A 101 -0.50 -5.22 17.77
C ARG A 101 0.13 -4.70 19.06
N GLY A 102 -0.40 -5.12 20.21
CA GLY A 102 -0.03 -4.57 21.52
C GLY A 102 1.30 -5.08 22.10
N ASP A 103 1.86 -6.16 21.54
CA ASP A 103 3.14 -6.72 21.99
C ASP A 103 4.12 -6.87 20.80
N PRO A 104 5.27 -6.18 20.80
CA PRO A 104 6.30 -6.32 19.77
C PRO A 104 6.76 -7.77 19.53
N ARG A 105 6.68 -8.63 20.55
CA ARG A 105 7.00 -10.06 20.43
C ARG A 105 6.07 -10.77 19.43
N HIS A 106 4.87 -10.25 19.20
CA HIS A 106 3.90 -10.79 18.24
C HIS A 106 4.02 -10.20 16.83
N ALA A 107 4.99 -9.31 16.56
CA ALA A 107 5.17 -8.71 15.23
C ALA A 107 5.31 -9.76 14.11
N HIS A 108 6.04 -10.85 14.38
CA HIS A 108 6.20 -11.95 13.43
C HIS A 108 4.89 -12.70 13.14
N LEU A 109 3.91 -12.69 14.06
CA LEU A 109 2.58 -13.28 13.85
C LEU A 109 1.74 -12.39 12.93
N LEU A 110 1.81 -11.08 13.08
CA LEU A 110 1.21 -10.11 12.14
C LEU A 110 1.77 -10.29 10.72
N THR A 111 3.10 -10.42 10.59
CA THR A 111 3.74 -10.73 9.30
C THR A 111 3.25 -12.05 8.72
N THR A 112 3.09 -13.06 9.58
CA THR A 112 2.58 -14.38 9.16
C THR A 112 1.13 -14.29 8.67
N LEU A 113 0.26 -13.57 9.38
CA LEU A 113 -1.14 -13.36 8.99
C LEU A 113 -1.25 -12.64 7.63
N ARG A 114 -0.47 -11.57 7.44
CA ARG A 114 -0.42 -10.84 6.17
C ARG A 114 -0.01 -11.75 5.01
N ALA A 115 1.08 -12.50 5.18
CA ALA A 115 1.56 -13.42 4.14
C ALA A 115 0.55 -14.54 3.86
N TYR A 116 -0.10 -15.07 4.90
CA TYR A 116 -1.10 -16.12 4.76
C TYR A 116 -2.30 -15.68 3.92
N LEU A 117 -2.83 -14.49 4.21
CA LEU A 117 -3.95 -13.92 3.43
C LEU A 117 -3.51 -13.55 2.01
N ARG A 118 -2.31 -12.97 1.83
CA ARG A 118 -1.73 -12.66 0.52
C ARG A 118 -1.62 -13.87 -0.39
N HIS A 119 -1.30 -15.04 0.17
CA HIS A 119 -1.18 -16.28 -0.58
C HIS A 119 -2.48 -17.11 -0.61
N GLY A 120 -3.63 -16.45 -0.45
CA GLY A 120 -4.94 -17.11 -0.56
C GLY A 120 -5.15 -18.22 0.46
N MET A 121 -4.55 -18.10 1.64
CA MET A 121 -4.55 -19.10 2.71
C MET A 121 -3.81 -20.40 2.36
N SER A 122 -2.95 -20.39 1.33
CA SER A 122 -2.10 -21.53 1.02
C SER A 122 -0.95 -21.64 2.02
N THR A 123 -0.98 -22.66 2.87
CA THR A 123 0.10 -22.93 3.84
C THR A 123 1.44 -23.16 3.15
N ALA A 124 1.46 -23.90 2.04
CA ALA A 124 2.69 -24.17 1.29
C ALA A 124 3.28 -22.91 0.64
N ALA A 125 2.46 -22.06 0.03
CA ALA A 125 2.96 -20.80 -0.56
C ALA A 125 3.41 -19.82 0.53
N THR A 126 2.66 -19.71 1.63
CA THR A 126 3.01 -18.85 2.77
C THR A 126 4.32 -19.27 3.42
N ALA A 127 4.48 -20.57 3.71
CA ALA A 127 5.69 -21.12 4.33
C ALA A 127 6.93 -20.82 3.48
N ARG A 128 6.85 -21.05 2.17
CA ARG A 128 7.91 -20.70 1.22
C ARG A 128 8.22 -19.21 1.22
N SER A 129 7.19 -18.35 1.19
CA SER A 129 7.37 -16.89 1.16
C SER A 129 8.04 -16.32 2.42
N LEU A 130 7.91 -17.01 3.56
CA LEU A 130 8.49 -16.60 4.84
C LEU A 130 9.74 -17.41 5.21
N TYR A 131 10.21 -18.31 4.34
CA TYR A 131 11.30 -19.24 4.62
C TYR A 131 11.09 -20.06 5.91
N LEU A 132 9.84 -20.48 6.15
CA LEU A 132 9.45 -21.27 7.32
C LEU A 132 9.19 -22.72 6.93
N HIS A 133 9.50 -23.63 7.86
CA HIS A 133 8.97 -24.99 7.78
C HIS A 133 7.45 -24.99 8.02
N ARG A 134 6.72 -25.93 7.41
CA ARG A 134 5.26 -26.05 7.56
C ARG A 134 4.81 -26.12 9.01
N HIS A 135 5.48 -26.91 9.85
CA HIS A 135 5.17 -27.00 11.29
C HIS A 135 5.29 -25.66 12.03
N THR A 136 6.29 -24.84 11.68
CA THR A 136 6.47 -23.51 12.27
C THR A 136 5.33 -22.59 11.86
N LEU A 137 4.93 -22.63 10.58
CA LEU A 137 3.78 -21.87 10.11
C LEU A 137 2.49 -22.28 10.82
N ASP A 138 2.22 -23.59 10.92
CA ASP A 138 1.03 -24.12 11.59
C ASP A 138 0.98 -23.71 13.07
N ASN A 139 2.13 -23.73 13.76
CA ASN A 139 2.25 -23.23 15.13
C ASN A 139 1.90 -21.74 15.22
N ARG A 140 2.45 -20.90 14.34
CA ARG A 140 2.15 -19.47 14.30
C ARG A 140 0.67 -19.19 14.01
N LEU A 141 0.06 -19.89 13.05
CA LEU A 141 -1.37 -19.75 12.75
C LEU A 141 -2.26 -20.18 13.92
N ARG A 142 -1.90 -21.27 14.60
CA ARG A 142 -2.57 -21.69 15.84
C ARG A 142 -2.44 -20.64 16.93
N ARG A 143 -1.26 -20.04 17.09
CA ARG A 143 -1.02 -18.97 18.06
C ARG A 143 -1.82 -17.71 17.75
N ILE A 144 -1.92 -17.33 16.47
CA ILE A 144 -2.79 -16.22 16.01
C ILE A 144 -4.23 -16.50 16.43
N ARG A 145 -4.75 -17.70 16.14
CA ARG A 145 -6.11 -18.09 16.54
C ARG A 145 -6.31 -18.04 18.06
N GLN A 146 -5.35 -18.53 18.83
CA GLN A 146 -5.42 -18.50 20.30
C GLN A 146 -5.44 -17.07 20.86
N LEU A 147 -4.64 -16.17 20.30
CA LEU A 147 -4.53 -14.79 20.78
C LEU A 147 -5.72 -13.92 20.36
N THR A 148 -6.22 -14.10 19.14
CA THR A 148 -7.22 -13.19 18.54
C THR A 148 -8.64 -13.76 18.50
N GLY A 149 -8.80 -15.06 18.75
CA GLY A 149 -10.03 -15.79 18.51
C GLY A 149 -10.41 -15.93 17.03
N LEU A 150 -9.58 -15.43 16.10
CA LEU A 150 -9.85 -15.49 14.67
C LEU A 150 -9.61 -16.89 14.13
N ASP A 151 -10.68 -17.53 13.66
CA ASP A 151 -10.60 -18.76 12.89
C ASP A 151 -10.61 -18.44 11.38
N LEU A 152 -9.45 -18.45 10.75
CA LEU A 152 -9.30 -18.04 9.34
C LEU A 152 -9.97 -18.99 8.34
N THR A 153 -10.42 -20.17 8.76
CA THR A 153 -11.27 -21.04 7.92
C THR A 153 -12.72 -20.57 7.90
N HIS A 154 -13.13 -19.74 8.86
CA HIS A 154 -14.47 -19.16 8.91
C HIS A 154 -14.53 -17.87 8.07
N PRO A 155 -15.42 -17.75 7.07
CA PRO A 155 -15.45 -16.61 6.15
C PRO A 155 -15.55 -15.25 6.84
N LEU A 156 -16.40 -15.11 7.87
CA LEU A 156 -16.56 -13.85 8.60
C LEU A 156 -15.30 -13.47 9.40
N HIS A 157 -14.62 -14.43 10.03
CA HIS A 157 -13.40 -14.15 10.79
C HIS A 157 -12.26 -13.78 9.85
N ARG A 158 -12.18 -14.44 8.70
CA ARG A 158 -11.26 -14.08 7.64
C ARG A 158 -11.49 -12.64 7.17
N LEU A 159 -12.74 -12.28 6.83
CA LEU A 159 -13.09 -10.93 6.43
C LEU A 159 -12.74 -9.90 7.52
N ARG A 160 -13.00 -10.24 8.79
CA ARG A 160 -12.64 -9.39 9.94
C ARG A 160 -11.12 -9.14 10.00
N ALA A 161 -10.31 -10.18 9.79
CA ALA A 161 -8.85 -10.08 9.76
C ALA A 161 -8.37 -9.22 8.58
N GLU A 162 -8.96 -9.42 7.40
CA GLU A 162 -8.69 -8.67 6.17
C GLU A 162 -8.98 -7.17 6.33
N ILE A 163 -10.17 -6.82 6.83
CA ILE A 163 -10.54 -5.43 7.14
C ILE A 163 -9.60 -4.85 8.20
N ALA A 164 -9.31 -5.59 9.27
CA ALA A 164 -8.44 -5.08 10.33
C ALA A 164 -7.02 -4.78 9.78
N LEU A 165 -6.46 -5.65 8.95
CA LEU A 165 -5.17 -5.37 8.30
C LEU A 165 -5.24 -4.15 7.37
N LEU A 166 -6.33 -3.97 6.64
CA LEU A 166 -6.55 -2.78 5.81
C LEU A 166 -6.59 -1.49 6.63
N LEU A 167 -7.24 -1.53 7.80
CA LEU A 167 -7.27 -0.38 8.70
C LEU A 167 -5.88 -0.04 9.26
N THR A 168 -4.98 -1.03 9.42
CA THR A 168 -3.58 -0.78 9.85
C THR A 168 -2.70 -0.08 8.81
N ILE A 169 -3.12 0.01 7.55
CA ILE A 169 -2.36 0.75 6.54
C ILE A 169 -2.38 2.23 6.95
N PRO A 170 -1.24 2.90 7.15
CA PRO A 170 -1.24 4.32 7.48
C PRO A 170 -1.88 5.11 6.31
N ASN A 171 -2.87 5.95 6.64
CA ASN A 171 -3.38 6.96 5.72
C ASN A 171 -2.56 8.24 5.98
N ARG A 172 -1.37 8.33 5.39
CA ARG A 172 -0.58 9.55 5.45
C ARG A 172 -0.87 10.33 4.17
N PRO A 173 -1.67 11.41 4.23
CA PRO A 173 -1.82 12.26 3.08
C PRO A 173 -0.50 12.99 2.81
N LEU A 174 -0.15 13.07 1.53
CA LEU A 174 1.00 13.78 0.98
C LEU A 174 1.06 15.24 1.46
N SER A 175 -0.10 15.85 1.68
CA SER A 175 -0.21 17.24 2.15
C SER A 175 0.26 17.46 3.60
N ALA A 176 0.40 16.42 4.42
CA ALA A 176 0.83 16.57 5.82
C ALA A 176 2.35 16.78 6.00
N GLY A 177 3.14 16.75 4.91
CA GLY A 177 4.57 17.05 4.91
C GLY A 177 4.93 18.47 4.43
N ALA A 178 3.97 19.24 3.93
CA ALA A 178 4.23 20.49 3.20
C ALA A 178 4.33 21.76 4.09
N GLU A 179 4.52 21.62 5.40
CA GLU A 179 4.71 22.76 6.30
C GLU A 179 6.18 23.11 6.56
N HIS A 180 7.13 22.37 5.97
CA HIS A 180 8.54 22.73 5.96
C HIS A 180 9.01 23.07 4.55
N GLY A 181 8.77 24.33 4.16
CA GLY A 181 9.67 25.07 3.27
C GLY A 181 9.60 24.76 1.77
N ALA A 182 8.46 25.04 1.12
CA ALA A 182 8.49 25.37 -0.30
C ALA A 182 7.40 26.41 -0.61
N SER A 183 7.78 27.67 -0.52
CA SER A 183 7.02 28.78 -1.10
C SER A 183 6.99 28.60 -2.62
N HIS A 184 5.88 28.10 -3.17
CA HIS A 184 5.62 28.20 -4.60
C HIS A 184 4.22 28.76 -4.82
N ARG A 185 4.17 30.09 -5.03
CA ARG A 185 3.01 30.76 -5.59
C ARG A 185 2.83 30.29 -7.04
N VAL A 186 1.71 29.64 -7.32
CA VAL A 186 1.19 29.51 -8.68
C VAL A 186 0.63 30.88 -9.07
N GLY A 187 1.37 31.61 -9.90
CA GLY A 187 0.90 32.86 -10.48
C GLY A 187 -0.16 32.58 -11.54
N ALA A 188 -1.36 33.11 -11.33
CA ALA A 188 -2.42 33.13 -12.33
C ALA A 188 -2.01 34.00 -13.53
N GLY A 189 -1.95 33.40 -14.72
CA GLY A 189 -1.70 34.08 -15.98
C GLY A 189 -1.57 33.05 -17.09
N GLY A 190 -2.62 32.88 -17.89
CA GLY A 190 -2.83 31.75 -18.78
C GLY A 190 -1.81 31.58 -19.92
N GLY A 191 -1.73 30.35 -20.40
CA GLY A 191 -0.92 29.97 -21.57
C GLY A 191 0.48 29.50 -21.18
N ALA A 192 0.69 28.18 -21.28
CA ALA A 192 1.98 27.53 -21.49
C ALA A 192 3.20 28.02 -20.68
N ALA A 193 3.54 27.30 -19.60
CA ALA A 193 4.92 26.94 -19.25
C ALA A 193 4.90 25.99 -18.04
N VAL A 194 4.92 24.68 -18.29
CA VAL A 194 5.35 23.70 -17.27
C VAL A 194 6.84 23.93 -17.09
N SER A 195 7.27 24.43 -15.94
CA SER A 195 8.69 24.62 -15.67
C SER A 195 9.39 23.26 -15.74
N CYS A 196 10.36 23.16 -16.64
CA CYS A 196 11.26 22.03 -16.75
C CYS A 196 11.93 21.78 -15.39
N PHE A 197 11.46 20.77 -14.67
CA PHE A 197 12.28 20.11 -13.66
C PHE A 197 13.30 19.27 -14.44
N GLN A 198 14.51 19.80 -14.64
CA GLN A 198 15.58 19.01 -15.22
C GLN A 198 15.85 17.81 -14.29
N PRO A 199 15.93 16.57 -14.82
CA PRO A 199 16.19 15.40 -14.01
C PRO A 199 17.65 15.45 -13.58
N VAL A 200 17.91 15.93 -12.35
CA VAL A 200 19.19 15.66 -11.69
C VAL A 200 19.29 14.14 -11.57
N GLY A 201 20.33 13.57 -12.17
CA GLY A 201 20.54 12.13 -12.25
C GLY A 201 20.62 11.51 -10.86
N LEU A 202 19.53 10.84 -10.45
CA LEU A 202 19.53 10.01 -9.25
C LEU A 202 19.86 8.58 -9.66
N GLU A 203 21.14 8.23 -9.69
CA GLU A 203 21.60 6.85 -9.65
C GLU A 203 21.33 6.29 -8.24
N ALA A 204 20.13 5.77 -7.99
CA ALA A 204 19.89 4.98 -6.78
C ALA A 204 20.47 3.58 -6.98
N ARG A 205 21.71 3.38 -6.49
CA ARG A 205 22.36 2.06 -6.40
C ARG A 205 21.84 1.34 -5.16
N PHE A 206 21.19 0.19 -5.35
CA PHE A 206 20.82 -0.71 -4.26
C PHE A 206 21.74 -1.93 -4.27
N GLY A 207 22.48 -2.13 -3.17
CA GLY A 207 23.27 -3.33 -2.87
C GLY A 207 22.47 -4.38 -2.12
#